data_AF-A0A7S1PR56-F1
#
_entry.id   AF-A0A7S1PR56-F1
#
_cell.length_a   1.000
_cell.length_b   1.000
_cell.length_c   1.000
_cell.angle_alpha   90.00
_cell.angle_beta   90.00
_cell.angle_gamma   90.00
#
_symmetry.space_group_name_H-M   'P 1'
#
loop_
_entity.id
_entity.type
_entity.pdbx_description
1 polymer ?
#
loop_
_entity_poly.entity_id
_entity_poly.type
_entity_poly.pdbx_seq_one_letter_code
_entity_poly.pdbx_strand_id
1 'polypeptide(L)'
;FTFTASPGDRVLGIIDVSAPRAFSLSCQLGALRRISLPGAAPPVCERDGPGQLRLRLDATLQPGPYAFAVEASLPAETPSPNTFTLVVRDLATDSVADAAFDVPGWPLARFPVAQPNLAWSTAGLGQRSSVTVGFSLTNYTDQLRVLVVNLPPGFKQMVRTPSDVKVSNAKLPP
;
A
#
# COMPACT_ATOMS: atom_id res chain seq x y z
N PHE A 1 -4.54 11.28 10.17
CA PHE A 1 -4.68 11.33 11.64
C PHE A 1 -4.68 12.80 12.08
N THR A 2 -5.30 13.12 13.21
CA THR A 2 -5.24 14.46 13.79
C THR A 2 -4.31 14.39 14.97
N PHE A 3 -3.23 15.15 14.93
CA PHE A 3 -2.25 15.20 15.99
C PHE A 3 -2.65 16.24 17.03
N THR A 4 -2.60 15.86 18.30
CA THR A 4 -2.86 16.76 19.44
C THR A 4 -1.63 16.81 20.35
N ALA A 5 -1.22 18.02 20.75
CA ALA A 5 -0.09 18.21 21.66
C ALA A 5 -0.50 19.07 22.85
N SER A 6 0.03 18.73 24.03
CA SER A 6 0.07 19.65 25.16
C SER A 6 1.19 20.68 24.95
N PRO A 7 1.04 21.94 25.40
CA PRO A 7 2.06 22.97 25.22
C PRO A 7 3.41 22.59 25.84
N GLY A 8 4.49 22.76 25.08
CA GLY A 8 5.88 22.55 25.50
C GLY A 8 6.81 22.36 24.30
N ASP A 9 8.09 22.72 24.43
CA ASP A 9 9.09 22.53 23.37
C ASP A 9 9.36 21.03 23.17
N ARG A 10 8.66 20.42 22.21
CA ARG A 10 8.90 19.04 21.76
C ARG A 10 9.18 19.05 20.27
N VAL A 11 10.28 18.42 19.86
CA VAL A 11 10.61 18.27 18.44
C VAL A 11 9.96 16.98 17.98
N LEU A 12 8.69 17.03 17.63
CA LEU A 12 7.91 15.87 17.23
C LEU A 12 8.17 15.54 15.77
N GLY A 13 8.81 14.41 15.51
CA GLY A 13 9.31 14.12 14.16
C GLY A 13 9.35 12.64 13.81
N ILE A 14 8.90 11.74 14.69
CA ILE A 14 8.88 10.30 14.41
C ILE A 14 7.44 9.82 14.35
N ILE A 15 7.12 9.04 13.32
CA ILE A 15 5.83 8.35 13.15
C ILE A 15 6.12 6.85 13.08
N ASP A 16 5.63 6.11 14.07
CA ASP A 16 5.59 4.65 14.04
C ASP A 16 4.20 4.18 13.64
N VAL A 17 4.13 3.19 12.75
CA VAL A 17 2.91 2.46 12.42
C VAL A 17 3.12 1.00 12.74
N SER A 18 2.19 0.41 13.49
CA SER A 18 2.13 -1.03 13.72
C SER A 18 0.87 -1.60 13.08
N ALA A 19 1.00 -2.76 12.46
CA ALA A 19 -0.05 -3.51 11.79
C ALA A 19 0.01 -4.98 12.24
N PRO A 20 -1.01 -5.81 11.96
CA PRO A 20 -0.90 -7.24 12.17
C PRO A 20 0.29 -7.79 11.40
N ARG A 21 1.08 -8.69 12.01
CA ARG A 21 2.36 -9.19 11.43
C ARG A 21 2.24 -9.82 10.05
N ALA A 22 1.03 -10.24 9.66
CA ALA A 22 0.74 -10.81 8.36
C ALA A 22 0.74 -9.75 7.23
N PHE A 23 0.59 -8.47 7.56
CA PHE A 23 0.87 -7.37 6.64
C PHE A 23 2.37 -7.07 6.61
N SER A 24 2.89 -6.65 5.46
CA SER A 24 4.23 -6.06 5.37
C SER A 24 4.10 -4.63 4.86
N LEU A 25 4.50 -3.65 5.67
CA LEU A 25 4.46 -2.23 5.30
C LEU A 25 5.78 -1.84 4.63
N SER A 26 5.75 -0.91 3.67
CA SER A 26 6.94 -0.42 2.98
C SER A 26 6.95 1.10 2.91
N CYS A 27 8.10 1.73 3.20
CA CYS A 27 8.33 3.15 2.93
C CYS A 27 9.53 3.43 2.00
N GLN A 28 10.16 2.38 1.48
CA GLN A 28 11.31 2.51 0.60
C GLN A 28 10.91 2.62 -0.88
N LEU A 29 11.82 3.11 -1.73
CA LEU A 29 11.72 3.05 -3.20
C LEU A 29 10.42 3.64 -3.79
N GLY A 30 9.86 4.67 -3.17
CA GLY A 30 8.62 5.33 -3.64
C GLY A 30 7.33 4.76 -3.05
N ALA A 31 7.41 3.75 -2.18
CA ALA A 31 6.26 3.19 -1.47
C ALA A 31 5.60 4.18 -0.49
N LEU A 32 6.30 5.25 -0.09
CA LEU A 32 5.75 6.32 0.73
C LEU A 32 5.22 7.46 -0.14
N ARG A 33 3.92 7.74 -0.03
CA ARG A 33 3.30 8.95 -0.59
C ARG A 33 3.06 9.98 0.50
N ARG A 34 3.84 11.07 0.45
CA ARG A 34 3.62 12.26 1.27
C ARG A 34 2.36 13.00 0.78
N ILE A 35 1.36 13.18 1.64
CA ILE A 35 0.14 13.93 1.31
C ILE A 35 0.16 15.30 2.02
N SER A 36 0.27 15.31 3.35
CA SER A 36 0.35 16.57 4.11
C SER A 36 1.38 16.57 5.23
N LEU A 37 2.27 15.57 5.29
CA LEU A 37 3.37 15.58 6.27
C LEU A 37 4.28 16.81 6.02
N PRO A 38 4.71 17.50 7.09
CA PRO A 38 5.60 18.66 6.99
C PRO A 38 7.00 18.23 6.56
N GLY A 39 7.81 19.18 6.12
CA GLY A 39 9.19 18.94 5.72
C GLY A 39 9.54 19.39 4.30
N ALA A 40 10.75 19.89 4.12
CA ALA A 40 11.27 20.20 2.78
C ALA A 40 11.73 18.90 2.11
N ALA A 41 12.44 18.05 2.86
CA ALA A 41 12.88 16.75 2.42
C ALA A 41 11.78 15.67 2.54
N PRO A 42 11.87 14.58 1.77
CA PRO A 42 11.08 13.38 2.01
C PRO A 42 11.38 12.79 3.39
N PRO A 43 10.39 12.20 4.09
CA PRO A 43 10.64 11.46 5.32
C PRO A 43 11.67 10.35 5.13
N VAL A 44 12.54 10.18 6.13
CA VAL A 44 13.50 9.08 6.18
C VAL A 44 12.78 7.83 6.68
N CYS A 45 12.81 6.77 5.87
CA CYS A 45 12.32 5.46 6.23
C CYS A 45 13.37 4.75 7.11
N GLU A 46 13.16 4.75 8.43
CA GLU A 46 14.11 4.14 9.38
C GLU A 46 13.87 2.64 9.55
N ARG A 47 12.62 2.21 9.38
CA ARG A 47 12.21 0.81 9.49
C ARG A 47 10.97 0.55 8.65
N ASP A 48 10.92 -0.59 7.99
CA ASP A 48 9.73 -1.13 7.35
C ASP A 48 9.77 -2.67 7.37
N GLY A 49 8.70 -3.31 6.89
CA GLY A 49 8.58 -4.76 6.84
C GLY A 49 7.35 -5.32 7.59
N PRO A 50 7.42 -6.59 8.05
CA PRO A 50 6.28 -7.28 8.65
C PRO A 50 5.73 -6.56 9.90
N GLY A 51 4.48 -6.10 9.81
CA GLY A 51 3.71 -5.50 10.89
C GLY A 51 4.20 -4.16 11.42
N GLN A 52 5.21 -3.52 10.81
CA GLN A 52 5.78 -2.28 11.35
C GLN A 52 6.37 -1.36 10.29
N LEU A 53 6.39 -0.08 10.61
CA LEU A 53 6.97 1.01 9.82
C LEU A 53 7.40 2.13 10.78
N ARG A 54 8.55 2.75 10.52
CA ARG A 54 9.03 3.94 11.23
C ARG A 54 9.53 4.99 10.26
N LEU A 55 8.95 6.18 10.34
CA LEU A 55 9.31 7.35 9.55
C LEU A 55 9.90 8.42 10.46
N ARG A 56 10.99 9.05 10.01
CA ARG A 56 11.53 10.26 10.60
C ARG A 56 11.37 11.44 9.65
N LEU A 57 10.78 12.52 10.16
CA LEU A 57 10.55 13.78 9.48
C LEU A 57 11.74 14.72 9.71
N ASP A 58 11.95 15.65 8.77
CA ASP A 58 12.91 16.76 8.88
C ASP A 58 12.30 18.03 9.47
N ALA A 59 11.01 18.00 9.84
CA ALA A 59 10.28 19.10 10.43
C ALA A 59 9.40 18.65 11.60
N THR A 60 9.17 19.56 12.53
CA THR A 60 8.32 19.35 13.70
C THR A 60 6.84 19.31 13.31
N LEU A 61 6.12 18.26 13.74
CA LEU A 61 4.66 18.17 13.65
C LEU A 61 4.01 19.19 14.59
N GLN A 62 3.16 20.05 14.04
CA GLN A 62 2.33 20.98 14.80
C GLN A 62 0.95 20.35 15.03
N PRO A 63 0.22 20.69 16.10
CA PRO A 63 -1.15 20.19 16.29
C PRO A 63 -2.01 20.45 15.05
N GLY A 64 -2.67 19.41 14.53
CA GLY A 64 -3.45 19.51 13.31
C GLY A 64 -3.58 18.21 12.50
N PRO A 65 -4.29 18.27 11.35
CA PRO A 65 -4.55 17.10 10.52
C PRO A 65 -3.38 16.77 9.58
N TYR A 66 -3.00 15.50 9.56
CA TYR A 66 -1.95 14.96 8.69
C TYR A 66 -2.38 13.69 7.94
N ALA A 67 -1.85 13.53 6.73
CA ALA A 67 -2.08 12.37 5.89
C ALA A 67 -0.80 11.94 5.17
N PHE A 68 -0.67 10.63 5.01
CA PHE A 68 0.33 9.96 4.19
C PHE A 68 -0.22 8.59 3.77
N ALA A 69 0.38 7.98 2.76
CA ALA A 69 0.09 6.61 2.38
C ALA A 69 1.39 5.82 2.29
N VAL A 70 1.31 4.54 2.61
CA VAL A 70 2.40 3.57 2.40
C VAL A 70 1.87 2.38 1.62
N GLU A 71 2.74 1.73 0.85
CA GLU A 71 2.40 0.45 0.27
C GLU A 71 2.41 -0.64 1.35
N ALA A 72 1.49 -1.60 1.20
CA ALA A 72 1.40 -2.75 2.06
C ALA A 72 1.22 -4.02 1.23
N SER A 73 2.02 -5.04 1.52
CA SER A 73 1.72 -6.41 1.11
C SER A 73 0.62 -6.96 1.99
N LEU A 74 -0.46 -7.43 1.36
CA LEU A 74 -1.65 -7.92 2.04
C LEU A 74 -1.50 -9.42 2.33
N PRO A 75 -1.95 -9.90 3.51
CA PRO A 75 -2.03 -11.33 3.77
C PRO A 75 -3.11 -12.01 2.90
N ALA A 76 -3.06 -13.35 2.81
CA ALA A 76 -4.08 -14.11 2.09
C ALA A 76 -5.47 -14.07 2.76
N GLU A 77 -5.52 -13.81 4.06
CA GLU A 77 -6.73 -13.77 4.86
C GLU A 77 -6.71 -12.58 5.82
N THR A 78 -7.89 -12.02 6.13
CA THR A 78 -8.01 -10.93 7.11
C THR A 78 -7.52 -11.40 8.48
N PRO A 79 -6.51 -10.74 9.08
CA PRO A 79 -6.05 -11.10 10.42
C PRO A 79 -7.11 -10.86 11.49
N SER A 80 -7.00 -11.55 12.62
CA SER A 80 -7.81 -11.30 13.81
C SER A 80 -6.88 -11.17 15.02
N PRO A 81 -6.72 -9.97 15.61
CA PRO A 81 -7.39 -8.71 15.25
C PRO A 81 -6.86 -8.07 13.96
N ASN A 82 -7.72 -7.35 13.24
CA ASN A 82 -7.35 -6.51 12.09
C ASN A 82 -7.27 -5.05 12.53
N THR A 83 -6.33 -4.72 13.40
CA THR A 83 -6.17 -3.36 13.94
C THR A 83 -4.77 -2.83 13.69
N PHE A 84 -4.71 -1.52 13.49
CA PHE A 84 -3.50 -0.76 13.25
C PHE A 84 -3.28 0.20 14.42
N THR A 85 -2.04 0.57 14.65
CA THR A 85 -1.66 1.57 15.63
C THR A 85 -0.76 2.58 14.96
N LEU A 86 -1.00 3.86 15.23
CA LEU A 86 -0.15 4.97 14.81
C LEU A 86 0.34 5.71 16.05
N VAL A 87 1.65 5.90 16.17
CA VAL A 87 2.28 6.57 17.30
C VAL A 87 3.14 7.72 16.77
N VAL A 88 2.95 8.90 17.34
CA VAL A 88 3.83 10.06 17.12
C VAL A 88 4.78 10.16 18.31
N ARG A 89 6.08 10.29 18.03
CA ARG A 89 7.12 10.40 19.06
C ARG A 89 7.93 11.67 18.93
N ASP A 90 8.45 12.08 20.07
CA ASP A 90 9.46 13.12 20.18
C ASP A 90 10.81 12.62 19.62
N LEU A 91 11.44 13.44 18.79
CA LEU A 91 12.66 13.13 18.07
C LEU A 91 13.88 13.01 18.99
N ALA A 92 13.92 13.80 20.08
CA ALA A 92 15.07 13.84 20.97
C ALA A 92 15.04 12.71 22.01
N THR A 93 13.84 12.36 22.48
CA THR A 93 13.65 11.42 23.61
C THR A 93 13.05 10.08 23.20
N ASP A 94 12.55 9.94 21.97
CA ASP A 94 11.75 8.80 21.48
C ASP A 94 10.49 8.52 22.33
N SER A 95 10.09 9.48 23.17
CA SER A 95 8.92 9.38 24.02
C SER A 95 7.64 9.55 23.21
N VAL A 96 6.58 8.85 23.62
CA VAL A 96 5.28 8.93 22.96
C VAL A 96 4.66 10.29 23.24
N ALA A 97 4.36 11.03 22.17
CA ALA A 97 3.67 12.31 22.25
C ALA A 97 2.16 12.16 22.07
N ASP A 98 1.74 11.35 21.11
CA ASP A 98 0.34 11.04 20.81
C ASP A 98 0.25 9.67 20.13
N ALA A 99 -0.90 9.01 20.23
CA ALA A 99 -1.12 7.70 19.63
C ALA A 99 -2.60 7.43 19.35
N ALA A 100 -2.85 6.80 18.22
CA ALA A 100 -4.13 6.20 17.87
C ALA A 100 -3.99 4.68 17.87
N PHE A 101 -4.61 4.03 18.85
CA PHE A 101 -4.68 2.57 18.97
C PHE A 101 -5.97 2.04 18.34
N ASP A 102 -5.98 0.74 18.06
CA ASP A 102 -7.17 0.01 17.60
C ASP A 102 -7.84 0.61 16.35
N VAL A 103 -7.05 1.23 15.47
CA VAL A 103 -7.55 1.75 14.20
C VAL A 103 -8.00 0.56 13.35
N PRO A 104 -9.30 0.44 13.02
CA PRO A 104 -9.79 -0.75 12.34
C PRO A 104 -9.28 -0.80 10.91
N GLY A 105 -8.71 -1.96 10.55
CA GLY A 105 -8.36 -2.29 9.18
C GLY A 105 -9.58 -2.67 8.37
N TRP A 106 -9.51 -2.48 7.05
CA TRP A 106 -10.53 -2.98 6.14
C TRP A 106 -10.42 -4.50 6.01
N PRO A 107 -11.55 -5.25 6.08
CA PRO A 107 -11.53 -6.68 5.88
C PRO A 107 -11.17 -7.01 4.43
N LEU A 108 -10.33 -8.03 4.25
CA LEU A 108 -10.00 -8.58 2.94
C LEU A 108 -11.19 -9.40 2.43
N ALA A 109 -11.75 -8.95 1.30
CA ALA A 109 -12.79 -9.68 0.60
C ALA A 109 -12.16 -10.75 -0.31
N ARG A 110 -12.65 -11.99 -0.23
CA ARG A 110 -12.31 -13.02 -1.20
C ARG A 110 -13.33 -13.00 -2.32
N PHE A 111 -12.84 -12.87 -3.55
CA PHE A 111 -13.66 -13.01 -4.75
C PHE A 111 -13.38 -14.38 -5.36
N PRO A 112 -14.32 -15.34 -5.28
CA PRO A 112 -14.11 -16.64 -5.89
C PRO A 112 -14.10 -16.47 -7.41
N VAL A 113 -12.94 -16.74 -8.00
CA VAL A 113 -12.72 -16.69 -9.44
C VAL A 113 -12.99 -18.09 -10.00
N ALA A 114 -13.91 -18.19 -10.95
CA ALA A 114 -14.14 -19.39 -11.74
C ALA A 114 -13.35 -19.31 -13.05
N GLN A 115 -12.77 -20.45 -13.42
CA GLN A 115 -12.23 -20.75 -14.75
C GLN A 115 -11.35 -19.62 -15.34
N PRO A 116 -10.20 -19.30 -14.72
CA PRO A 116 -9.23 -18.44 -15.37
C PRO A 116 -8.78 -19.10 -16.68
N ASN A 117 -8.78 -18.34 -17.77
CA ASN A 117 -8.25 -18.80 -19.06
C ASN A 117 -7.13 -17.87 -19.54
N LEU A 118 -6.20 -18.47 -20.27
CA LEU A 118 -5.09 -17.78 -20.89
C LEU A 118 -5.11 -18.12 -22.38
N ALA A 119 -5.16 -17.08 -23.21
CA ALA A 119 -5.03 -17.21 -24.65
C ALA A 119 -3.82 -16.39 -25.12
N TRP A 120 -3.06 -16.95 -26.06
CA TRP A 120 -1.85 -16.35 -26.58
C TRP A 120 -2.03 -16.11 -28.07
N SER A 121 -1.59 -14.95 -28.56
CA SER A 121 -1.45 -14.78 -30.00
C SER A 121 -0.26 -15.62 -30.49
N THR A 122 -0.38 -16.18 -31.68
CA THR A 122 0.76 -16.76 -32.39
C THR A 122 1.75 -15.64 -32.71
N ALA A 123 3.03 -15.87 -32.40
CA ALA A 123 4.12 -14.97 -32.71
C ALA A 123 5.30 -15.80 -33.26
N GLY A 124 5.91 -15.34 -34.35
CA GLY A 124 7.14 -15.96 -34.87
C GLY A 124 8.33 -15.76 -33.93
N LEU A 125 9.46 -16.39 -34.25
CA LEU A 125 10.70 -16.23 -33.48
C LEU A 125 11.08 -14.74 -33.37
N GLY A 126 11.31 -14.28 -32.14
CA GLY A 126 11.65 -12.88 -31.84
C GLY A 126 10.49 -11.87 -31.97
N GLN A 127 9.29 -12.33 -32.31
CA GLN A 127 8.10 -11.47 -32.38
C GLN A 127 7.41 -11.37 -31.03
N ARG A 128 6.62 -10.30 -30.85
CA ARG A 128 5.84 -10.07 -29.63
C ARG A 128 4.57 -10.92 -29.66
N SER A 129 4.30 -11.66 -28.59
CA SER A 129 3.00 -12.28 -28.36
C SER A 129 2.15 -11.38 -27.46
N SER A 130 0.84 -11.37 -27.70
CA SER A 130 -0.15 -10.81 -26.80
C SER A 130 -0.73 -11.93 -25.95
N VAL A 131 -0.87 -11.67 -24.64
CA VAL A 131 -1.50 -12.59 -23.70
C VAL A 131 -2.83 -11.99 -23.29
N THR A 132 -3.90 -12.74 -23.52
CA THR A 132 -5.24 -12.43 -23.02
C THR A 132 -5.48 -13.25 -21.76
N VAL A 133 -5.71 -12.55 -20.65
CA VAL A 133 -6.12 -13.15 -19.38
C VAL A 133 -7.62 -12.96 -19.24
N GLY A 134 -8.38 -14.05 -19.17
CA GLY A 134 -9.80 -14.02 -18.84
C GLY A 134 -10.04 -14.70 -17.50
N PHE A 135 -11.00 -14.18 -16.76
CA PHE A 135 -11.44 -14.75 -15.49
C PHE A 135 -12.91 -14.42 -15.31
N SER A 136 -13.64 -15.30 -14.61
CA SER A 136 -15.04 -15.05 -14.26
C SER A 136 -15.16 -14.95 -12.75
N LEU A 137 -15.88 -13.94 -12.26
CA LEU A 137 -16.24 -13.87 -10.85
C LEU A 137 -17.53 -14.64 -10.64
N THR A 138 -17.56 -15.51 -9.63
CA THR A 138 -18.75 -16.30 -9.29
C THR A 138 -19.93 -15.45 -8.84
N ASN A 139 -19.64 -14.33 -8.19
CA ASN A 139 -20.62 -13.35 -7.74
C ASN A 139 -20.33 -11.98 -8.41
N TYR A 140 -21.40 -11.24 -8.68
CA TYR A 140 -21.29 -9.85 -9.10
C TYR A 140 -20.61 -9.02 -7.99
N THR A 141 -19.67 -8.15 -8.39
CA THR A 141 -19.04 -7.19 -7.50
C THR A 141 -18.71 -5.91 -8.27
N ASP A 142 -18.90 -4.79 -7.61
CA ASP A 142 -18.47 -3.46 -8.05
C ASP A 142 -17.25 -2.98 -7.24
N GLN A 143 -16.61 -3.85 -6.46
CA GLN A 143 -15.49 -3.52 -5.57
C GLN A 143 -14.12 -3.74 -6.23
N LEU A 144 -14.06 -4.36 -7.41
CA LEU A 144 -12.81 -4.55 -8.14
C LEU A 144 -12.30 -3.19 -8.64
N ARG A 145 -11.12 -2.77 -8.17
CA ARG A 145 -10.48 -1.48 -8.53
C ARG A 145 -9.15 -1.65 -9.23
N VAL A 146 -8.43 -2.73 -8.92
CA VAL A 146 -7.11 -3.02 -9.46
C VAL A 146 -7.00 -4.52 -9.69
N LEU A 147 -6.39 -4.91 -10.82
CA LEU A 147 -6.00 -6.28 -11.12
C LEU A 147 -4.48 -6.33 -11.24
N VAL A 148 -3.83 -7.15 -10.41
CA VAL A 148 -2.38 -7.38 -10.49
C VAL A 148 -2.13 -8.71 -11.17
N VAL A 149 -1.36 -8.71 -12.24
CA VAL A 149 -0.94 -9.91 -12.98
C VAL A 149 0.52 -10.18 -12.68
N ASN A 150 0.81 -11.26 -11.96
CA ASN A 150 2.17 -11.69 -11.67
C ASN A 150 2.63 -12.70 -12.74
N LEU A 151 3.73 -12.38 -13.41
CA LEU A 151 4.31 -13.27 -14.41
C LEU A 151 5.32 -14.25 -13.78
N PRO A 152 5.39 -15.50 -14.26
CA PRO A 152 6.40 -16.45 -13.79
C PRO A 152 7.84 -16.00 -14.11
N PRO A 153 8.85 -16.54 -13.41
CA PRO A 153 10.25 -16.29 -13.73
C PRO A 153 10.57 -16.57 -15.21
N GLY A 154 11.42 -15.72 -15.82
CA GLY A 154 11.83 -15.84 -17.22
C GLY A 154 10.91 -15.13 -18.22
N PHE A 155 9.70 -14.74 -17.82
CA PHE A 155 8.83 -13.91 -18.64
C PHE A 155 9.18 -12.42 -18.48
N LYS A 156 9.13 -11.69 -19.60
CA LYS A 156 9.29 -10.23 -19.62
C LYS A 156 8.04 -9.62 -20.21
N GLN A 157 7.35 -8.76 -19.45
CA GLN A 157 6.28 -7.94 -20.01
C GLN A 157 6.87 -6.74 -20.77
N MET A 158 6.20 -6.36 -21.85
CA MET A 158 6.52 -5.16 -22.62
C MET A 158 5.49 -4.04 -22.44
N VAL A 159 4.67 -4.11 -21.39
CA VAL A 159 3.73 -3.04 -21.02
C VAL A 159 4.52 -1.85 -20.50
N ARG A 160 4.47 -0.72 -21.21
CA ARG A 160 5.16 0.54 -20.87
C ARG A 160 4.16 1.63 -20.51
N THR A 161 3.00 1.62 -21.14
CA THR A 161 1.93 2.58 -20.87
C THR A 161 0.60 1.85 -20.69
N PRO A 162 -0.40 2.47 -20.03
CA PRO A 162 -1.73 1.88 -19.89
C PRO A 162 -2.38 1.52 -21.24
N SER A 163 -2.07 2.27 -22.30
CA SER A 163 -2.57 2.00 -23.65
C SER A 163 -2.06 0.69 -24.28
N ASP A 164 -1.00 0.09 -23.72
CA ASP A 164 -0.51 -1.23 -24.16
C ASP A 164 -1.42 -2.37 -23.66
N VAL A 165 -2.29 -2.08 -22.68
CA VAL A 165 -3.28 -3.00 -22.13
C VAL A 165 -4.63 -2.76 -22.80
N LYS A 166 -5.28 -3.84 -23.22
CA LYS A 166 -6.63 -3.80 -23.78
C LYS A 166 -7.59 -4.52 -22.85
N VAL A 167 -8.64 -3.82 -22.44
CA VAL A 167 -9.70 -4.37 -21.61
C VAL A 167 -10.89 -4.72 -22.50
N SER A 168 -11.33 -5.98 -22.44
CA SER A 168 -12.49 -6.47 -23.21
C SER A 168 -13.83 -6.25 -22.51
N ASN A 169 -13.82 -5.94 -21.20
CA ASN A 169 -15.00 -5.66 -20.40
C ASN A 169 -14.95 -4.24 -19.82
N ALA A 170 -15.86 -3.37 -20.26
CA ALA A 170 -15.91 -1.96 -19.85
C ALA A 170 -16.13 -1.73 -18.33
N LYS A 171 -16.49 -2.77 -17.58
CA LYS A 171 -16.62 -2.71 -16.11
C LYS A 171 -15.33 -3.01 -15.36
N LEU A 172 -14.29 -3.48 -16.04
CA LEU A 172 -12.97 -3.68 -15.44
C LEU A 172 -12.21 -2.34 -15.39
N PRO A 173 -11.41 -2.09 -14.35
CA PRO A 173 -10.52 -0.95 -14.32
C PRO A 173 -9.53 -1.03 -15.49
N PRO A 174 -9.25 0.10 -16.17
CA PRO A 174 -8.29 0.17 -17.26
C PRO A 174 -6.85 -0.06 -16.81
#